data_AF-A0A9X7L192-F1
#
_entry.id   AF-A0A9X7L192-F1
#
_cell.length_a   1.000
_cell.length_b   1.000
_cell.length_c   1.000
_cell.angle_alpha   90.00
_cell.angle_beta   90.00
_cell.angle_gamma   90.00
#
_symmetry.space_group_name_H-M   'P 1'
#
loop_
_entity.id
_entity.type
_entity.pdbx_description
1 polymer ?
#
loop_
_entity_poly.entity_id
_entity_poly.type
_entity_poly.pdbx_seq_one_letter_code
_entity_poly.pdbx_strand_id
1 'polypeptide(L)'
;MKYGSVCSGIEAASKAWEPLGWKPAWFSEIEPFPSAILAHHWPEITNLGDMTQIADAVRTGNVEAPDVLVGGTPCQAFSIAGLREGLSDDRGQLTLSYVELANAIDAKRRERGEPEAIIVWENVPGVLSSKDNAFGCFLAGLAGESSELQPAGGKWTHAGCVSGPERVIAWRVLDAQFFGVAQRRRRVFVVASARKGFDPAAVLFELDSVRRDSAPRRETQKAVAALTARGVGTCGADDNQAQAGHLIAFGGGNTAGHIDVATACTAHGIRLDFDTETFAVHGTQDPDTNRELAHTLGRNNGQENAIVTEPFTLAIRGRSEGSTIEVRNDGTANALLTPNGGRAGMGVGAIGWGMQVRRLTPIECERLQGFPDNHTLIGWRGKDATECPDGPRYKAIGNSMAVPVMRWIGERIAAALPAEKLNGDYGGSKTPLDQRDLWRTPPALFASLDAEFCFQLDAAAAPHNALCRKFITAEQNTLETPWADYLNVPGYVWLNPPYSDITPFVKKAAAESANQIGTVMLVPADTSVGWFKEAIQTASEVRFITAGRLAFINPVTGKPVSGNNKGSMLIIWRPYPRTHCHFATVDRDELMAFGAKLLARREAA
;
A
#
# COMPACT_ATOMS: atom_id res chain seq x y z
N MET A 1 2.86 2.38 12.06
CA MET A 1 3.59 1.13 12.29
C MET A 1 5.07 1.34 12.10
N LYS A 2 5.89 0.56 12.80
CA LYS A 2 7.33 0.47 12.59
C LYS A 2 7.69 -0.82 11.86
N TYR A 3 8.63 -0.77 10.93
CA TYR A 3 9.09 -1.94 10.20
C TYR A 3 10.61 -2.13 10.30
N GLY A 4 11.05 -3.39 10.40
CA GLY A 4 12.44 -3.76 10.20
C GLY A 4 12.60 -4.26 8.78
N SER A 5 13.62 -3.79 8.08
CA SER A 5 13.90 -4.20 6.71
C SER A 5 15.23 -4.92 6.63
N VAL A 6 15.24 -6.09 5.99
CA VAL A 6 16.45 -6.90 5.76
C VAL A 6 16.67 -7.12 4.27
N CYS A 7 17.94 -7.24 3.87
CA CYS A 7 18.32 -7.15 2.46
C CYS A 7 17.73 -5.87 1.84
N SER A 8 17.87 -4.75 2.56
CA SER A 8 17.10 -3.51 2.35
C SER A 8 17.35 -2.88 0.97
N GLY A 9 18.50 -3.15 0.36
CA GLY A 9 18.88 -2.57 -0.93
C GLY A 9 18.82 -1.05 -0.89
N ILE A 10 18.08 -0.46 -1.83
CA ILE A 10 17.87 0.99 -1.93
C ILE A 10 16.55 1.44 -1.29
N GLU A 11 15.98 0.61 -0.42
CA GLU A 11 14.81 0.88 0.41
C GLU A 11 13.52 1.26 -0.35
N ALA A 12 13.05 0.31 -1.17
CA ALA A 12 11.74 0.40 -1.80
C ALA A 12 10.59 0.45 -0.78
N ALA A 13 10.72 -0.26 0.34
CA ALA A 13 9.69 -0.33 1.38
C ALA A 13 9.49 1.04 2.04
N SER A 14 10.58 1.76 2.34
CA SER A 14 10.52 3.12 2.90
C SER A 14 9.84 4.10 1.94
N LYS A 15 10.25 4.12 0.66
CA LYS A 15 9.58 4.98 -0.34
C LYS A 15 8.10 4.62 -0.53
N ALA A 16 7.73 3.36 -0.31
CA ALA A 16 6.36 2.90 -0.41
C ALA A 16 5.49 3.23 0.82
N TRP A 17 6.05 3.15 2.02
CA TRP A 17 5.28 3.15 3.28
C TRP A 17 5.41 4.43 4.11
N GLU A 18 6.39 5.29 3.85
CA GLU A 18 6.45 6.64 4.42
C GLU A 18 5.14 7.44 4.21
N PRO A 19 4.51 7.44 3.02
CA PRO A 19 3.23 8.11 2.82
C PRO A 19 2.08 7.50 3.63
N LEU A 20 2.22 6.26 4.11
CA LEU A 20 1.27 5.59 5.00
C LEU A 20 1.53 5.92 6.48
N GLY A 21 2.52 6.77 6.77
CA GLY A 21 2.94 7.13 8.13
C GLY A 21 3.74 6.03 8.84
N TRP A 22 4.25 5.04 8.11
CA TRP A 22 5.07 3.99 8.70
C TRP A 22 6.54 4.44 8.73
N LYS A 23 7.30 3.92 9.69
CA LYS A 23 8.69 4.32 9.91
C LYS A 23 9.60 3.11 10.00
N PRO A 24 10.81 3.16 9.44
CA PRO A 24 11.78 2.11 9.66
C PRO A 24 12.25 2.14 11.12
N ALA A 25 12.29 0.99 11.77
CA ALA A 25 12.94 0.82 13.07
C ALA A 25 14.46 0.68 12.89
N TRP A 26 14.86 -0.06 11.84
CA TRP A 26 16.24 -0.32 11.47
C TRP A 26 16.28 -0.90 10.05
N PHE A 27 17.45 -0.82 9.43
CA PHE A 27 17.77 -1.48 8.15
C PHE A 27 18.81 -2.57 8.35
N SER A 28 18.95 -3.45 7.36
CA SER A 28 20.00 -4.46 7.31
C SER A 28 20.42 -4.68 5.86
N GLU A 29 21.59 -4.16 5.54
CA GLU A 29 22.20 -4.22 4.22
C GLU A 29 23.72 -4.32 4.36
N ILE A 30 24.32 -5.22 3.58
CA ILE A 30 25.76 -5.54 3.62
C ILE A 30 26.50 -5.01 2.39
N GLU A 31 25.80 -4.79 1.27
CA GLU A 31 26.41 -4.29 0.05
C GLU A 31 26.80 -2.81 0.25
N PRO A 32 28.07 -2.44 -0.03
CA PRO A 32 28.58 -1.12 0.29
C PRO A 32 27.80 0.04 -0.35
N PHE A 33 27.39 -0.10 -1.61
CA PHE A 33 26.73 0.99 -2.34
C PHE A 33 25.28 1.22 -1.89
N PRO A 34 24.41 0.19 -1.81
CA PRO A 34 23.11 0.30 -1.15
C PRO A 34 23.20 0.84 0.28
N SER A 35 24.15 0.35 1.10
CA SER A 35 24.36 0.88 2.46
C SER A 35 24.64 2.38 2.49
N ALA A 36 25.42 2.91 1.54
CA ALA A 36 25.64 4.35 1.44
C ALA A 36 24.39 5.13 1.00
N ILE A 37 23.54 4.53 0.16
CA ILE A 37 22.22 5.11 -0.20
C ILE A 37 21.34 5.21 1.06
N LEU A 38 21.31 4.16 1.88
CA LEU A 38 20.58 4.20 3.15
C LEU A 38 21.09 5.32 4.06
N ALA A 39 22.41 5.43 4.24
CA ALA A 39 23.01 6.48 5.05
C ALA A 39 22.78 7.90 4.49
N HIS A 40 22.62 8.04 3.17
CA HIS A 40 22.34 9.33 2.53
C HIS A 40 20.90 9.79 2.74
N HIS A 41 19.92 8.90 2.59
CA HIS A 41 18.50 9.25 2.64
C HIS A 41 17.90 9.16 4.05
N TRP A 42 18.45 8.30 4.90
CA TRP A 42 17.96 8.02 6.26
C TRP A 42 19.12 7.96 7.27
N PRO A 43 19.87 9.07 7.46
CA PRO A 43 21.06 9.08 8.31
C PRO A 43 20.76 8.78 9.78
N GLU A 44 19.52 9.02 10.23
CA GLU A 44 19.03 8.72 11.57
C GLU A 44 18.66 7.26 11.81
N ILE A 45 18.59 6.42 10.77
CA ILE A 45 18.18 5.02 10.88
C ILE A 45 19.40 4.11 10.83
N THR A 46 19.56 3.29 11.87
CA THR A 46 20.69 2.37 11.96
C THR A 46 20.60 1.27 10.91
N ASN A 47 21.65 1.12 10.11
CA ASN A 47 21.90 -0.11 9.34
C ASN A 47 22.64 -1.12 10.23
N LEU A 48 21.99 -2.23 10.56
CA LEU A 48 22.50 -3.31 11.41
C LEU A 48 23.49 -4.24 10.68
N GLY A 49 23.63 -4.11 9.36
CA GLY A 49 24.54 -4.93 8.57
C GLY A 49 24.02 -6.35 8.34
N ASP A 50 24.80 -7.35 8.73
CA ASP A 50 24.52 -8.77 8.48
C ASP A 50 23.25 -9.26 9.20
N MET A 51 22.23 -9.62 8.41
CA MET A 51 20.93 -10.02 8.96
C MET A 51 20.96 -11.31 9.79
N THR A 52 21.96 -12.16 9.62
CA THR A 52 22.08 -13.44 10.34
C THR A 52 22.25 -13.24 11.85
N GLN A 53 22.73 -12.05 12.27
CA GLN A 53 23.03 -11.71 13.65
C GLN A 53 21.86 -11.01 14.37
N ILE A 54 20.83 -10.59 13.63
CA ILE A 54 19.76 -9.75 14.16
C ILE A 54 18.82 -10.53 15.08
N ALA A 55 18.56 -11.81 14.80
CA ALA A 55 17.66 -12.63 15.60
C ALA A 55 18.09 -12.69 17.07
N ASP A 56 19.39 -12.90 17.33
CA ASP A 56 19.94 -12.91 18.69
C ASP A 56 19.92 -11.52 19.33
N ALA A 57 20.19 -10.47 18.55
CA ALA A 57 20.10 -9.10 19.02
C ALA A 57 18.66 -8.70 19.44
N VAL A 58 17.64 -9.21 18.73
CA VAL A 58 16.22 -9.02 19.09
C VAL A 58 15.88 -9.81 20.36
N ARG A 59 16.31 -11.08 20.46
CA ARG A 59 16.07 -11.92 21.66
C ARG A 59 16.65 -11.27 22.92
N THR A 60 17.88 -10.76 22.83
CA THR A 60 18.57 -10.06 23.92
C THR A 60 18.00 -8.66 24.21
N GLY A 61 17.16 -8.12 23.32
CA GLY A 61 16.54 -6.80 23.48
C GLY A 61 17.41 -5.62 23.06
N ASN A 62 18.58 -5.88 22.45
CA ASN A 62 19.48 -4.86 21.91
C ASN A 62 18.95 -4.23 20.61
N VAL A 63 18.12 -4.98 19.86
CA VAL A 63 17.44 -4.51 18.66
C VAL A 63 15.93 -4.53 18.87
N GLU A 64 15.25 -3.49 18.40
CA GLU A 64 13.79 -3.37 18.50
C GLU A 64 13.08 -4.44 17.66
N ALA A 65 12.01 -5.04 18.21
CA ALA A 65 11.13 -5.97 17.49
C ALA A 65 9.99 -5.20 16.78
N PRO A 66 10.04 -5.02 15.45
CA PRO A 66 9.12 -4.14 14.71
C PRO A 66 7.72 -4.75 14.51
N ASP A 67 6.74 -3.92 14.11
CA ASP A 67 5.38 -4.37 13.76
C ASP A 67 5.35 -5.18 12.47
N VAL A 68 6.27 -4.87 11.55
CA VAL A 68 6.40 -5.51 10.25
C VAL A 68 7.85 -5.90 10.01
N LEU A 69 8.11 -7.12 9.55
CA LEU A 69 9.41 -7.53 9.01
C LEU A 69 9.28 -7.61 7.48
N VAL A 70 10.15 -6.92 6.75
CA VAL A 70 10.17 -6.95 5.29
C VAL A 70 11.54 -7.34 4.75
N GLY A 71 11.59 -8.12 3.67
CA GLY A 71 12.84 -8.36 2.96
C GLY A 71 12.71 -9.25 1.73
N GLY A 72 13.65 -9.11 0.80
CA GLY A 72 13.80 -9.99 -0.35
C GLY A 72 15.14 -10.71 -0.28
N THR A 73 15.15 -11.95 0.23
CA THR A 73 16.41 -12.69 0.43
C THR A 73 16.96 -13.25 -0.90
N PRO A 74 18.30 -13.32 -1.08
CA PRO A 74 18.89 -13.93 -2.27
C PRO A 74 18.40 -15.39 -2.45
N CYS A 75 18.02 -15.75 -3.68
CA CYS A 75 17.48 -17.08 -4.00
C CYS A 75 18.60 -18.14 -3.99
N GLN A 76 18.77 -18.86 -2.87
CA GLN A 76 19.64 -20.05 -2.78
C GLN A 76 18.87 -21.23 -2.16
N ALA A 77 19.34 -22.46 -2.43
CA ALA A 77 18.73 -23.73 -2.04
C ALA A 77 18.52 -23.86 -0.52
N PHE A 78 17.46 -24.56 -0.09
CA PHE A 78 16.99 -24.62 1.30
C PHE A 78 16.65 -26.06 1.74
N SER A 79 16.88 -26.39 3.02
CA SER A 79 16.37 -27.60 3.69
C SER A 79 15.91 -27.31 5.12
N ILE A 80 14.80 -27.93 5.57
CA ILE A 80 14.29 -27.80 6.95
C ILE A 80 15.21 -28.44 7.99
N ALA A 81 15.97 -29.46 7.61
CA ALA A 81 16.93 -30.08 8.53
C ALA A 81 17.98 -29.07 9.04
N GLY A 82 18.36 -28.09 8.22
CA GLY A 82 19.26 -27.00 8.60
C GLY A 82 18.69 -26.05 9.67
N LEU A 83 17.36 -25.99 9.81
CA LEU A 83 16.67 -25.23 10.86
C LEU A 83 16.77 -25.94 12.23
N ARG A 84 16.99 -27.27 12.24
CA ARG A 84 17.07 -28.10 13.46
C ARG A 84 18.48 -28.29 14.00
N GLU A 85 19.50 -28.29 13.14
CA GLU A 85 20.89 -28.58 13.55
C GLU A 85 21.74 -27.33 13.82
N GLY A 86 21.19 -26.13 13.66
CA GLY A 86 21.94 -24.89 13.78
C GLY A 86 22.83 -24.59 12.57
N LEU A 87 23.13 -23.30 12.38
CA LEU A 87 23.75 -22.69 11.18
C LEU A 87 25.20 -23.15 10.95
N SER A 88 25.42 -24.33 10.36
CA SER A 88 26.75 -24.88 10.07
C SER A 88 27.14 -25.01 8.58
N ASP A 89 26.29 -24.56 7.64
CA ASP A 89 26.59 -24.59 6.20
C ASP A 89 26.34 -23.23 5.52
N ASP A 90 27.32 -22.71 4.78
CA ASP A 90 27.51 -21.28 4.46
C ASP A 90 26.64 -20.71 3.32
N ARG A 91 25.77 -21.51 2.67
CA ARG A 91 25.02 -21.07 1.46
C ARG A 91 23.50 -21.27 1.49
N GLY A 92 22.97 -22.01 2.46
CA GLY A 92 21.52 -22.12 2.72
C GLY A 92 20.98 -21.15 3.79
N GLN A 93 21.84 -20.27 4.30
CA GLN A 93 21.64 -19.58 5.58
C GLN A 93 20.58 -18.49 5.58
N LEU A 94 20.45 -17.72 4.49
CA LEU A 94 19.76 -16.42 4.57
C LEU A 94 18.24 -16.54 4.72
N THR A 95 17.60 -17.47 4.01
CA THR A 95 16.15 -17.71 4.15
C THR A 95 15.82 -18.38 5.49
N LEU A 96 16.71 -19.22 6.03
CA LEU A 96 16.61 -19.75 7.40
C LEU A 96 16.74 -18.63 8.43
N SER A 97 17.74 -17.77 8.30
CA SER A 97 17.94 -16.60 9.16
C SER A 97 16.75 -15.65 9.12
N TYR A 98 16.07 -15.52 7.97
CA TYR A 98 14.84 -14.74 7.86
C TYR A 98 13.70 -15.33 8.70
N VAL A 99 13.50 -16.66 8.64
CA VAL A 99 12.52 -17.37 9.48
C VAL A 99 12.88 -17.25 10.96
N GLU A 100 14.15 -17.46 11.31
CA GLU A 100 14.66 -17.32 12.67
C GLU A 100 14.44 -15.91 13.23
N LEU A 101 14.67 -14.89 12.42
CA LEU A 101 14.41 -13.50 12.76
C LEU A 101 12.92 -13.23 12.96
N ALA A 102 12.05 -13.74 12.08
CA ALA A 102 10.60 -13.63 12.25
C ALA A 102 10.15 -14.28 13.58
N ASN A 103 10.68 -15.45 13.92
CA ASN A 103 10.40 -16.16 15.17
C ASN A 103 10.92 -15.37 16.39
N ALA A 104 12.13 -14.80 16.32
CA ALA A 104 12.68 -13.96 17.37
C ALA A 104 11.84 -12.70 17.62
N ILE A 105 11.38 -12.04 16.57
CA ILE A 105 10.50 -10.87 16.65
C ILE A 105 9.17 -11.23 17.31
N ASP A 106 8.50 -12.30 16.85
CA ASP A 106 7.21 -12.70 17.43
C ASP A 106 7.33 -13.11 18.90
N ALA A 107 8.37 -13.87 19.26
CA ALA A 107 8.65 -14.21 20.65
C ALA A 107 8.84 -12.96 21.51
N LYS A 108 9.63 -11.98 21.03
CA LYS A 108 9.90 -10.75 21.77
C LYS A 108 8.68 -9.85 21.94
N ARG A 109 7.83 -9.79 20.92
CA ARG A 109 6.56 -9.03 20.97
C ARG A 109 5.57 -9.70 21.91
N ARG A 110 5.50 -11.04 21.90
CA ARG A 110 4.68 -11.82 22.84
C ARG A 110 5.11 -11.64 24.29
N GLU A 111 6.42 -11.63 24.57
CA GLU A 111 6.96 -11.29 25.90
C GLU A 111 6.47 -9.93 26.40
N ARG A 112 6.27 -8.97 25.50
CA ARG A 112 5.80 -7.60 25.79
C ARG A 112 4.27 -7.44 25.78
N GLY A 113 3.53 -8.50 25.44
CA GLY A 113 2.08 -8.41 25.24
C GLY A 113 1.66 -7.61 24.00
N GLU A 114 2.58 -7.42 23.05
CA GLU A 114 2.34 -6.75 21.78
C GLU A 114 1.82 -7.75 20.73
N PRO A 115 0.99 -7.32 19.76
CA PRO A 115 0.56 -8.21 18.68
C PRO A 115 1.75 -8.68 17.83
N GLU A 116 1.73 -9.95 17.40
CA GLU A 116 2.76 -10.52 16.53
C GLU A 116 2.97 -9.71 15.25
N ALA A 117 4.16 -9.85 14.68
CA ALA A 117 4.58 -9.11 13.51
C ALA A 117 3.87 -9.60 12.24
N ILE A 118 3.81 -8.70 11.27
CA ILE A 118 3.41 -9.02 9.90
C ILE A 118 4.68 -9.21 9.09
N ILE A 119 4.83 -10.36 8.48
CA ILE A 119 6.01 -10.73 7.69
C ILE A 119 5.68 -10.52 6.22
N VAL A 120 6.50 -9.76 5.51
CA VAL A 120 6.37 -9.50 4.06
C VAL A 120 7.66 -9.91 3.38
N TRP A 121 7.61 -10.97 2.58
CA TRP A 121 8.78 -11.50 1.88
C TRP A 121 8.59 -11.46 0.37
N GLU A 122 9.62 -11.06 -0.36
CA GLU A 122 9.63 -10.98 -1.83
C GLU A 122 10.67 -11.93 -2.43
N ASN A 123 10.35 -12.51 -3.59
CA ASN A 123 11.34 -13.23 -4.39
C ASN A 123 10.95 -13.36 -5.87
N VAL A 124 11.86 -13.91 -6.68
CA VAL A 124 11.58 -14.26 -8.08
C VAL A 124 10.62 -15.47 -8.17
N PRO A 125 9.75 -15.54 -9.19
CA PRO A 125 8.82 -16.67 -9.35
C PRO A 125 9.50 -18.04 -9.48
N GLY A 126 10.79 -18.08 -9.83
CA GLY A 126 11.58 -19.31 -9.94
C GLY A 126 11.62 -20.13 -8.64
N VAL A 127 11.45 -19.49 -7.47
CA VAL A 127 11.41 -20.17 -6.17
C VAL A 127 10.26 -21.19 -6.08
N LEU A 128 9.14 -20.94 -6.79
CA LEU A 128 7.98 -21.84 -6.85
C LEU A 128 8.27 -23.14 -7.62
N SER A 129 9.39 -23.22 -8.32
CA SER A 129 9.76 -24.33 -9.21
C SER A 129 11.13 -24.92 -8.89
N SER A 130 11.69 -24.63 -7.71
CA SER A 130 12.99 -25.16 -7.31
C SER A 130 12.94 -26.70 -7.18
N LYS A 131 14.01 -27.38 -7.60
CA LYS A 131 14.08 -28.86 -7.61
C LYS A 131 14.10 -29.47 -6.22
N ASP A 132 14.57 -28.70 -5.25
CA ASP A 132 14.77 -29.05 -3.84
C ASP A 132 13.59 -28.66 -2.94
N ASN A 133 12.46 -28.23 -3.53
CA ASN A 133 11.28 -27.75 -2.79
C ASN A 133 11.58 -26.66 -1.74
N ALA A 134 12.61 -25.83 -1.99
CA ALA A 134 13.02 -24.75 -1.09
C ALA A 134 11.87 -23.84 -0.64
N PHE A 135 10.89 -23.59 -1.52
CA PHE A 135 9.69 -22.82 -1.16
C PHE A 135 8.80 -23.54 -0.14
N GLY A 136 8.56 -24.84 -0.30
CA GLY A 136 7.79 -25.64 0.66
C GLY A 136 8.45 -25.70 2.02
N CYS A 137 9.78 -25.72 2.01
CA CYS A 137 10.60 -25.70 3.21
C CYS A 137 10.59 -24.33 3.92
N PHE A 138 10.63 -23.23 3.15
CA PHE A 138 10.45 -21.87 3.68
C PHE A 138 9.05 -21.68 4.29
N LEU A 139 8.00 -22.10 3.58
CA LEU A 139 6.63 -22.05 4.07
C LEU A 139 6.47 -22.84 5.37
N ALA A 140 7.05 -24.05 5.45
CA ALA A 140 7.04 -24.85 6.67
C ALA A 140 7.70 -24.13 7.84
N GLY A 141 8.87 -23.51 7.63
CA GLY A 141 9.58 -22.74 8.66
C GLY A 141 8.74 -21.57 9.19
N LEU A 142 8.10 -20.81 8.30
CA LEU A 142 7.20 -19.72 8.71
C LEU A 142 5.93 -20.22 9.40
N ALA A 143 5.41 -21.36 8.94
CA ALA A 143 4.18 -21.98 9.44
C ALA A 143 4.37 -22.61 10.82
N GLY A 144 5.61 -22.94 11.21
CA GLY A 144 5.90 -23.70 12.42
C GLY A 144 5.76 -25.21 12.24
N GLU A 145 5.89 -25.69 11.00
CA GLU A 145 5.73 -27.10 10.66
C GLU A 145 7.03 -27.89 10.84
N SER A 146 6.86 -29.18 11.13
CA SER A 146 7.97 -30.09 11.41
C SER A 146 8.57 -30.73 10.15
N SER A 147 7.95 -30.55 8.99
CA SER A 147 8.38 -31.13 7.72
C SER A 147 8.02 -30.22 6.55
N GLU A 148 8.65 -30.46 5.42
CA GLU A 148 8.45 -29.64 4.23
C GLU A 148 7.04 -29.75 3.69
N LEU A 149 6.44 -28.60 3.41
CA LEU A 149 5.13 -28.57 2.80
C LEU A 149 5.25 -29.01 1.35
N GLN A 150 4.28 -29.81 0.92
CA GLN A 150 4.21 -30.29 -0.46
C GLN A 150 3.11 -29.52 -1.20
N PRO A 151 3.33 -29.14 -2.47
CA PRO A 151 2.27 -28.55 -3.26
C PRO A 151 1.16 -29.58 -3.53
N ALA A 152 -0.10 -29.21 -3.24
CA ALA A 152 -1.25 -30.12 -3.39
C ALA A 152 -1.42 -30.73 -4.80
N GLY A 153 -0.96 -30.03 -5.85
CA GLY A 153 -1.01 -30.47 -7.25
C GLY A 153 0.34 -30.88 -7.85
N GLY A 154 1.36 -31.16 -7.02
CA GLY A 154 2.71 -31.52 -7.48
C GLY A 154 3.57 -30.35 -7.95
N LYS A 155 3.01 -29.14 -8.09
CA LYS A 155 3.73 -27.88 -8.36
C LYS A 155 3.11 -26.73 -7.59
N TRP A 156 3.93 -25.80 -7.09
CA TRP A 156 3.44 -24.60 -6.43
C TRP A 156 2.70 -23.70 -7.42
N THR A 157 1.50 -23.30 -7.04
CA THR A 157 0.67 -22.36 -7.81
C THR A 157 1.17 -20.92 -7.63
N HIS A 158 0.79 -20.04 -8.55
CA HIS A 158 1.12 -18.62 -8.47
C HIS A 158 0.39 -17.86 -7.36
N ALA A 159 -0.53 -18.52 -6.65
CA ALA A 159 -1.15 -18.01 -5.44
C ALA A 159 -1.59 -19.18 -4.57
N GLY A 160 -1.60 -18.99 -3.25
CA GLY A 160 -2.10 -19.98 -2.31
C GLY A 160 -1.96 -19.52 -0.87
N CYS A 161 -2.53 -20.31 0.05
CA CYS A 161 -2.43 -20.06 1.47
C CYS A 161 -2.18 -21.35 2.24
N VAL A 162 -1.55 -21.22 3.40
CA VAL A 162 -1.29 -22.27 4.37
C VAL A 162 -1.60 -21.71 5.76
N SER A 163 -2.28 -22.50 6.58
CA SER A 163 -2.47 -22.20 8.00
C SER A 163 -1.62 -23.17 8.80
N GLY A 164 -0.57 -22.67 9.46
CA GLY A 164 0.29 -23.47 10.34
C GLY A 164 0.13 -23.14 11.82
N PRO A 165 0.82 -23.88 12.71
CA PRO A 165 0.82 -23.62 14.15
C PRO A 165 1.29 -22.22 14.57
N GLU A 166 2.31 -21.68 13.89
CA GLU A 166 2.91 -20.38 14.23
C GLU A 166 2.29 -19.24 13.45
N ARG A 167 1.99 -19.43 12.15
CA ARG A 167 1.47 -18.36 11.28
C ARG A 167 0.50 -18.87 10.24
N VAL A 168 -0.45 -18.00 9.89
CA VAL A 168 -1.14 -18.08 8.59
C VAL A 168 -0.23 -17.44 7.55
N ILE A 169 -0.18 -18.01 6.36
CA ILE A 169 0.66 -17.58 5.25
C ILE A 169 -0.19 -17.50 3.99
N ALA A 170 -0.04 -16.43 3.23
CA ALA A 170 -0.56 -16.32 1.87
C ALA A 170 0.56 -15.90 0.93
N TRP A 171 0.53 -16.37 -0.31
CA TRP A 171 1.43 -15.90 -1.36
C TRP A 171 0.70 -15.61 -2.65
N ARG A 172 1.26 -14.68 -3.46
CA ARG A 172 0.77 -14.34 -4.80
C ARG A 172 1.91 -13.84 -5.67
N VAL A 173 1.93 -14.24 -6.94
CA VAL A 173 2.78 -13.64 -7.96
C VAL A 173 2.10 -12.38 -8.49
N LEU A 174 2.74 -11.23 -8.30
CA LEU A 174 2.30 -9.93 -8.79
C LEU A 174 3.23 -9.47 -9.91
N ASP A 175 2.68 -8.74 -10.88
CA ASP A 175 3.44 -8.13 -11.98
C ASP A 175 3.35 -6.61 -11.89
N ALA A 176 4.50 -5.94 -11.75
CA ALA A 176 4.58 -4.50 -11.52
C ALA A 176 3.87 -3.64 -12.58
N GLN A 177 3.71 -4.15 -13.81
CA GLN A 177 2.98 -3.45 -14.88
C GLN A 177 1.55 -3.02 -14.49
N PHE A 178 0.92 -3.74 -13.56
CA PHE A 178 -0.45 -3.46 -13.13
C PHE A 178 -0.53 -2.47 -11.96
N PHE A 179 0.61 -1.91 -11.55
CA PHE A 179 0.75 -1.03 -10.38
C PHE A 179 1.31 0.34 -10.75
N GLY A 180 1.19 0.77 -12.01
CA GLY A 180 1.53 2.14 -12.42
C GLY A 180 2.97 2.35 -12.88
N VAL A 181 3.69 1.28 -13.23
CA VAL A 181 5.01 1.37 -13.88
C VAL A 181 5.02 0.64 -15.21
N ALA A 182 5.77 1.15 -16.19
CA ALA A 182 5.84 0.61 -17.55
C ALA A 182 6.87 -0.55 -17.67
N GLN A 183 6.84 -1.50 -16.72
CA GLN A 183 7.79 -2.61 -16.65
C GLN A 183 7.10 -3.95 -16.39
N ARG A 184 7.47 -5.00 -17.15
CA ARG A 184 7.16 -6.39 -16.81
C ARG A 184 8.11 -6.87 -15.71
N ARG A 185 7.61 -7.01 -14.48
CA ARG A 185 8.40 -7.50 -13.35
C ARG A 185 7.52 -8.36 -12.45
N ARG A 186 7.50 -9.66 -12.77
CA ARG A 186 6.80 -10.68 -11.97
C ARG A 186 7.61 -11.07 -10.76
N ARG A 187 7.01 -11.03 -9.58
CA ARG A 187 7.61 -11.42 -8.29
C ARG A 187 6.60 -12.14 -7.43
N VAL A 188 7.04 -13.14 -6.68
CA VAL A 188 6.23 -13.77 -5.64
C VAL A 188 6.35 -12.94 -4.37
N PHE A 189 5.22 -12.61 -3.79
CA PHE A 189 5.12 -11.96 -2.48
C PHE A 189 4.47 -12.94 -1.52
N VAL A 190 5.02 -13.05 -0.32
CA VAL A 190 4.50 -13.84 0.79
C VAL A 190 4.16 -12.88 1.92
N VAL A 191 2.93 -12.97 2.44
CA VAL A 191 2.51 -12.31 3.67
C VAL A 191 2.22 -13.40 4.70
N ALA A 192 2.80 -13.27 5.89
CA ALA A 192 2.57 -14.21 6.98
C ALA A 192 2.39 -13.48 8.31
N SER A 193 1.52 -13.99 9.19
CA SER A 193 1.39 -13.45 10.54
C SER A 193 0.65 -14.42 11.47
N ALA A 194 0.98 -14.35 12.76
CA ALA A 194 0.21 -14.97 13.85
C ALA A 194 -0.83 -14.01 14.47
N ARG A 195 -0.82 -12.73 14.05
CA ARG A 195 -1.59 -11.65 14.67
C ARG A 195 -3.08 -11.96 14.65
N LYS A 196 -3.70 -11.97 15.83
CA LYS A 196 -5.14 -12.20 15.97
C LYS A 196 -5.96 -11.14 15.21
N GLY A 197 -6.91 -11.61 14.39
CA GLY A 197 -7.81 -10.75 13.63
C GLY A 197 -7.19 -10.15 12.36
N PHE A 198 -5.99 -10.58 11.97
CA PHE A 198 -5.36 -10.23 10.71
C PHE A 198 -5.30 -11.46 9.80
N ASP A 199 -5.80 -11.34 8.57
CA ASP A 199 -5.77 -12.42 7.57
C ASP A 199 -4.80 -12.07 6.42
N PRO A 200 -3.65 -12.76 6.31
CA PRO A 200 -2.71 -12.60 5.20
C PRO A 200 -3.34 -12.80 3.81
N ALA A 201 -4.35 -13.67 3.70
CA ALA A 201 -5.05 -13.89 2.42
C ALA A 201 -5.85 -12.65 2.01
N ALA A 202 -6.44 -11.94 2.97
CA ALA A 202 -7.13 -10.67 2.71
C ALA A 202 -6.18 -9.58 2.19
N VAL A 203 -4.88 -9.64 2.50
CA VAL A 203 -3.89 -8.70 1.95
C VAL A 203 -3.69 -8.94 0.46
N LEU A 204 -3.37 -10.18 0.08
CA LEU A 204 -2.91 -10.52 -1.27
C LEU A 204 -4.02 -10.91 -2.24
N PHE A 205 -5.18 -11.37 -1.76
CA PHE A 205 -6.28 -11.83 -2.61
C PHE A 205 -7.40 -10.79 -2.68
N GLU A 206 -7.93 -10.60 -3.89
CA GLU A 206 -9.15 -9.83 -4.11
C GLU A 206 -10.34 -10.79 -3.96
N LEU A 207 -11.05 -10.69 -2.83
CA LEU A 207 -12.24 -11.49 -2.53
C LEU A 207 -13.52 -10.70 -2.84
N ASP A 208 -13.63 -10.14 -4.04
CA ASP A 208 -14.94 -9.67 -4.49
C ASP A 208 -15.79 -10.86 -4.91
N SER A 209 -16.57 -11.36 -3.95
CA SER A 209 -17.69 -12.24 -4.19
C SER A 209 -18.78 -11.46 -4.94
N VAL A 210 -18.59 -11.24 -6.23
CA VAL A 210 -19.70 -11.09 -7.17
C VAL A 210 -20.08 -12.48 -7.65
N ARG A 211 -21.36 -12.83 -7.47
CA ARG A 211 -21.99 -13.99 -8.09
C ARG A 211 -21.72 -13.92 -9.59
N ARG A 212 -20.80 -14.76 -10.08
CA ARG A 212 -20.33 -14.76 -11.47
C ARG A 212 -21.40 -15.35 -12.38
N ASP A 213 -22.30 -14.52 -12.88
CA ASP A 213 -22.61 -14.58 -14.31
C ASP A 213 -21.53 -13.76 -15.02
N SER A 214 -20.37 -14.39 -15.22
CA SER A 214 -19.38 -13.84 -16.14
C SER A 214 -19.88 -14.14 -17.55
N ALA A 215 -20.19 -13.11 -18.32
CA ALA A 215 -20.33 -13.27 -19.76
C ALA A 215 -19.10 -14.03 -20.31
N PRO A 216 -19.26 -14.90 -21.31
CA PRO A 216 -18.16 -15.72 -21.81
C PRO A 216 -16.95 -14.85 -22.15
N ARG A 217 -15.79 -15.34 -21.69
CA ARG A 217 -14.44 -14.81 -21.95
C ARG A 217 -14.37 -14.23 -23.37
N ARG A 218 -14.13 -12.92 -23.51
CA ARG A 218 -13.62 -12.40 -24.78
C ARG A 218 -12.30 -13.11 -25.05
N GLU A 219 -12.17 -13.66 -26.26
CA GLU A 219 -10.93 -14.28 -26.75
C GLU A 219 -9.74 -13.39 -26.43
N THR A 220 -8.59 -14.04 -26.17
CA THR A 220 -7.29 -13.38 -26.02
C THR A 220 -7.13 -12.38 -27.16
N GLN A 221 -7.27 -11.09 -26.85
CA GLN A 221 -7.08 -10.06 -27.86
C GLN A 221 -5.64 -10.16 -28.34
N LYS A 222 -5.46 -10.36 -29.65
CA LYS A 222 -4.21 -10.08 -30.33
C LYS A 222 -3.75 -8.68 -29.91
N ALA A 223 -2.44 -8.53 -29.75
CA ALA A 223 -1.76 -7.25 -29.53
C ALA A 223 -2.45 -6.14 -30.33
N VAL A 224 -2.64 -4.99 -29.67
CA VAL A 224 -3.34 -3.83 -30.22
C VAL A 224 -2.67 -3.45 -31.54
N ALA A 225 -3.27 -3.87 -32.64
CA ALA A 225 -2.98 -3.32 -33.95
C ALA A 225 -3.56 -1.89 -33.95
N ALA A 226 -2.66 -0.93 -34.12
CA ALA A 226 -2.85 0.41 -34.69
C ALA A 226 -4.24 1.05 -34.53
N LEU A 227 -4.32 2.08 -33.68
CA LEU A 227 -5.45 3.00 -33.65
C LEU A 227 -4.98 4.43 -33.88
N THR A 228 -4.71 4.75 -35.14
CA THR A 228 -4.92 6.10 -35.71
C THR A 228 -5.61 5.98 -37.07
N ALA A 229 -6.91 5.67 -37.02
CA ALA A 229 -7.79 5.86 -38.16
C ALA A 229 -8.06 7.35 -38.36
N ARG A 230 -7.19 8.02 -39.14
CA ARG A 230 -7.48 9.06 -40.17
C ARG A 230 -6.21 9.86 -40.47
N GLY A 231 -5.44 9.42 -41.47
CA GLY A 231 -4.41 10.25 -42.10
C GLY A 231 -3.23 9.46 -42.68
N VAL A 232 -3.36 9.08 -43.97
CA VAL A 232 -2.32 8.64 -44.91
C VAL A 232 -1.57 7.32 -44.58
N GLY A 233 -1.93 6.28 -45.33
CA GLY A 233 -1.00 5.24 -45.79
C GLY A 233 -0.68 4.12 -44.81
N THR A 234 -1.33 2.98 -44.98
CA THR A 234 -0.84 1.69 -44.50
C THR A 234 0.54 1.38 -45.08
N CYS A 235 1.58 1.48 -44.27
CA CYS A 235 2.88 0.83 -44.47
C CYS A 235 3.10 -0.09 -43.28
N GLY A 236 3.61 -1.31 -43.51
CA GLY A 236 3.98 -2.24 -42.44
C GLY A 236 5.01 -1.61 -41.50
N ALA A 237 5.13 -2.15 -40.29
CA ALA A 237 6.12 -1.73 -39.31
C ALA A 237 7.53 -2.12 -39.78
N ASP A 238 8.13 -1.28 -40.60
CA ASP A 238 9.55 -1.25 -40.93
C ASP A 238 10.24 -0.05 -40.24
N ASP A 239 11.55 0.05 -40.44
CA ASP A 239 12.49 1.09 -40.00
C ASP A 239 12.03 2.55 -40.18
N ASN A 240 10.96 2.78 -40.93
CA ASN A 240 10.35 4.10 -41.17
C ASN A 240 9.82 4.78 -39.90
N GLN A 241 9.39 4.04 -38.86
CA GLN A 241 8.92 4.65 -37.60
C GLN A 241 10.06 5.26 -36.76
N ALA A 242 11.24 4.65 -36.76
CA ALA A 242 12.42 5.24 -36.15
C ALA A 242 12.89 6.45 -36.96
N GLN A 243 12.89 6.35 -38.30
CA GLN A 243 13.22 7.46 -39.21
C GLN A 243 12.25 8.65 -39.11
N ALA A 244 11.01 8.41 -38.65
CA ALA A 244 10.02 9.46 -38.34
C ALA A 244 10.20 10.11 -36.95
N GLY A 245 11.28 9.77 -36.22
CA GLY A 245 11.61 10.36 -34.91
C GLY A 245 10.94 9.71 -33.71
N HIS A 246 10.22 8.59 -33.89
CA HIS A 246 9.61 7.88 -32.76
C HIS A 246 10.64 6.99 -32.05
N LEU A 247 10.64 7.03 -30.71
CA LEU A 247 11.45 6.14 -29.87
C LEU A 247 10.85 4.73 -29.91
N ILE A 248 11.62 3.74 -30.35
CA ILE A 248 11.18 2.34 -30.42
C ILE A 248 12.02 1.50 -29.45
N ALA A 249 11.36 0.75 -28.57
CA ALA A 249 12.04 -0.14 -27.62
C ALA A 249 12.10 -1.59 -28.14
N PHE A 250 13.21 -2.26 -27.90
CA PHE A 250 13.45 -3.69 -28.18
C PHE A 250 14.07 -4.36 -26.95
N GLY A 251 13.95 -5.68 -26.80
CA GLY A 251 14.63 -6.41 -25.72
C GLY A 251 13.83 -7.54 -25.07
N GLY A 252 14.46 -8.19 -24.07
CA GLY A 252 13.86 -9.21 -23.20
C GLY A 252 13.46 -10.51 -23.90
N GLY A 253 14.28 -10.99 -24.84
CA GLY A 253 14.09 -12.25 -25.54
C GLY A 253 13.10 -12.17 -26.70
N ASN A 254 12.64 -10.96 -27.05
CA ASN A 254 11.78 -10.74 -28.20
C ASN A 254 12.62 -10.59 -29.48
N THR A 255 12.80 -11.68 -30.23
CA THR A 255 13.59 -11.70 -31.48
C THR A 255 12.86 -11.14 -32.70
N ALA A 256 11.62 -10.65 -32.54
CA ALA A 256 10.84 -10.03 -33.62
C ALA A 256 9.88 -8.93 -33.12
N GLY A 257 9.94 -7.75 -33.73
CA GLY A 257 9.06 -6.61 -33.41
C GLY A 257 9.48 -5.79 -32.17
N HIS A 258 8.88 -4.63 -32.00
CA HIS A 258 9.13 -3.73 -30.86
C HIS A 258 8.37 -4.17 -29.59
N ILE A 259 8.79 -3.69 -28.43
CA ILE A 259 8.11 -3.90 -27.15
C ILE A 259 7.46 -2.58 -26.66
N ASP A 260 6.22 -2.66 -26.21
CA ASP A 260 5.49 -1.50 -25.63
C ASP A 260 5.75 -1.35 -24.12
N VAL A 261 6.38 -2.35 -23.50
CA VAL A 261 6.64 -2.41 -22.05
C VAL A 261 8.06 -2.89 -21.82
N ALA A 262 8.83 -2.18 -21.00
CA ALA A 262 10.23 -2.51 -20.74
C ALA A 262 10.36 -3.86 -20.03
N THR A 263 11.40 -4.61 -20.40
CA THR A 263 11.80 -5.88 -19.81
C THR A 263 12.74 -5.63 -18.62
N ALA A 264 12.82 -6.59 -17.70
CA ALA A 264 13.43 -6.33 -16.40
C ALA A 264 14.96 -6.15 -16.45
N CYS A 265 15.48 -5.19 -15.67
CA CYS A 265 16.88 -5.21 -15.22
C CYS A 265 17.07 -6.44 -14.30
N THR A 266 17.55 -7.55 -14.85
CA THR A 266 17.86 -8.78 -14.10
C THR A 266 19.30 -8.80 -13.62
N ALA A 267 19.53 -9.23 -12.37
CA ALA A 267 20.82 -9.13 -11.70
C ALA A 267 21.52 -10.47 -11.42
N HIS A 268 21.14 -11.58 -12.06
CA HIS A 268 21.89 -12.83 -11.92
C HIS A 268 22.10 -13.57 -13.23
N GLY A 269 23.36 -13.90 -13.49
CA GLY A 269 23.84 -14.54 -14.72
C GLY A 269 24.36 -13.50 -15.69
N ILE A 270 25.68 -13.48 -15.89
CA ILE A 270 26.34 -12.63 -16.87
C ILE A 270 25.73 -12.92 -18.24
N ARG A 271 24.90 -11.99 -18.74
CA ARG A 271 24.77 -11.63 -20.14
C ARG A 271 24.02 -10.30 -20.24
N LEU A 272 24.80 -9.24 -20.44
CA LEU A 272 24.34 -7.93 -20.88
C LEU A 272 24.00 -8.04 -22.37
N ASP A 273 22.92 -8.72 -22.72
CA ASP A 273 22.55 -8.99 -24.11
C ASP A 273 21.06 -8.70 -24.39
N PHE A 274 20.72 -8.73 -25.68
CA PHE A 274 19.39 -8.46 -26.22
C PHE A 274 18.29 -9.37 -25.62
N ASP A 275 18.65 -10.52 -25.05
CA ASP A 275 17.71 -11.45 -24.43
C ASP A 275 17.18 -10.96 -23.07
N THR A 276 17.80 -9.95 -22.45
CA THR A 276 17.43 -9.51 -21.08
C THR A 276 17.17 -8.00 -20.97
N GLU A 277 18.00 -7.15 -21.59
CA GLU A 277 17.91 -5.69 -21.46
C GLU A 277 16.90 -5.05 -22.42
N THR A 278 16.31 -3.92 -21.99
CA THR A 278 15.56 -3.03 -22.89
C THR A 278 16.50 -2.01 -23.51
N PHE A 279 16.41 -1.93 -24.83
CA PHE A 279 17.19 -1.05 -25.69
C PHE A 279 16.25 -0.10 -26.42
N ALA A 280 16.60 1.18 -26.45
CA ALA A 280 15.85 2.17 -27.22
C ALA A 280 16.59 2.51 -28.51
N VAL A 281 15.83 2.62 -29.59
CA VAL A 281 16.28 2.97 -30.95
C VAL A 281 15.54 4.23 -31.38
N HIS A 282 16.27 5.22 -31.90
CA HIS A 282 15.73 6.42 -32.54
C HIS A 282 16.37 6.60 -33.91
N GLY A 283 15.63 7.11 -34.90
CA GLY A 283 16.13 7.28 -36.26
C GLY A 283 16.51 8.72 -36.64
N THR A 284 16.74 8.88 -37.93
CA THR A 284 17.54 9.91 -38.61
C THR A 284 16.69 11.07 -39.13
N GLN A 285 16.74 12.27 -38.53
CA GLN A 285 16.26 13.50 -39.19
C GLN A 285 16.98 14.77 -38.70
N ASP A 286 17.14 15.74 -39.61
CA ASP A 286 18.01 16.93 -39.53
C ASP A 286 17.75 17.84 -38.32
N PRO A 287 18.73 18.06 -37.42
CA PRO A 287 18.63 19.07 -36.37
C PRO A 287 19.08 20.46 -36.86
N ASP A 288 18.29 21.49 -36.55
CA ASP A 288 18.77 22.87 -36.49
C ASP A 288 19.58 23.04 -35.19
N THR A 289 20.75 23.66 -35.27
CA THR A 289 21.70 23.75 -34.16
C THR A 289 22.03 25.21 -33.86
N ASN A 290 21.27 25.84 -32.96
CA ASN A 290 21.67 27.11 -32.39
C ASN A 290 21.49 27.11 -30.86
N ARG A 291 22.60 27.27 -30.13
CA ARG A 291 22.64 27.19 -28.66
C ARG A 291 22.23 28.50 -27.96
N GLU A 292 22.02 29.60 -28.71
CA GLU A 292 21.86 30.94 -28.10
C GLU A 292 20.57 31.69 -28.46
N LEU A 293 19.72 31.20 -29.37
CA LEU A 293 18.44 31.83 -29.71
C LEU A 293 17.34 30.77 -29.93
N ALA A 294 16.15 31.01 -29.36
CA ALA A 294 14.96 30.21 -29.67
C ALA A 294 14.34 30.68 -31.00
N HIS A 295 14.10 29.75 -31.92
CA HIS A 295 13.32 30.03 -33.13
C HIS A 295 11.82 29.97 -32.84
N THR A 296 11.05 30.85 -33.51
CA THR A 296 9.59 30.80 -33.52
C THR A 296 9.11 29.63 -34.40
N LEU A 297 8.24 28.79 -33.84
CA LEU A 297 7.45 27.71 -34.47
C LEU A 297 7.69 27.51 -35.99
N GLY A 298 8.57 26.56 -36.31
CA GLY A 298 8.72 26.01 -37.66
C GLY A 298 7.61 25.01 -38.02
N ARG A 299 7.55 24.63 -39.31
CA ARG A 299 6.47 23.90 -40.01
C ARG A 299 5.95 22.57 -39.40
N ASN A 300 6.48 22.10 -38.28
CA ASN A 300 6.21 20.77 -37.70
C ASN A 300 5.56 20.79 -36.32
N ASN A 301 4.77 21.82 -35.97
CA ASN A 301 3.94 21.83 -34.74
C ASN A 301 4.69 21.48 -33.43
N GLY A 302 5.96 21.91 -33.29
CA GLY A 302 6.68 21.86 -32.01
C GLY A 302 7.23 20.50 -31.57
N GLN A 303 7.65 19.63 -32.50
CA GLN A 303 8.22 18.30 -32.19
C GLN A 303 9.77 18.23 -32.26
N GLU A 304 10.47 19.29 -31.86
CA GLU A 304 11.91 19.47 -32.11
C GLU A 304 12.82 19.09 -30.92
N ASN A 305 12.71 17.88 -30.36
CA ASN A 305 13.60 17.42 -29.28
C ASN A 305 14.33 16.12 -29.64
N ALA A 306 15.62 16.21 -30.00
CA ALA A 306 16.52 15.05 -30.09
C ALA A 306 17.82 15.31 -29.31
N ILE A 307 18.29 14.27 -28.61
CA ILE A 307 19.55 14.24 -27.85
C ILE A 307 20.65 13.67 -28.77
N VAL A 308 21.79 14.36 -28.83
CA VAL A 308 22.93 14.08 -29.71
C VAL A 308 23.83 12.96 -29.17
N THR A 309 24.35 12.10 -30.06
CA THR A 309 25.63 11.38 -29.90
C THR A 309 26.48 11.52 -31.18
N GLU A 310 27.81 11.53 -31.05
CA GLU A 310 28.80 12.16 -31.96
C GLU A 310 28.60 11.94 -33.49
N PRO A 311 28.51 13.02 -34.30
CA PRO A 311 28.37 12.93 -35.75
C PRO A 311 29.67 12.57 -36.47
N PHE A 312 29.58 11.78 -37.55
CA PHE A 312 30.68 11.56 -38.50
C PHE A 312 30.35 12.15 -39.88
N THR A 313 31.38 12.60 -40.59
CA THR A 313 31.23 13.19 -41.94
C THR A 313 31.60 12.19 -43.02
N LEU A 314 30.83 12.20 -44.12
CA LEU A 314 30.98 11.33 -45.26
C LEU A 314 31.17 12.18 -46.53
N ALA A 315 32.17 11.86 -47.35
CA ALA A 315 32.40 12.53 -48.62
C ALA A 315 32.71 11.55 -49.74
N ILE A 316 32.17 11.80 -50.93
CA ILE A 316 32.49 11.03 -52.13
C ILE A 316 33.54 11.80 -52.91
N ARG A 317 34.73 11.21 -53.09
CA ARG A 317 35.81 11.81 -53.87
C ARG A 317 35.92 11.09 -55.22
N GLY A 318 35.68 11.82 -56.29
CA GLY A 318 35.91 11.32 -57.66
C GLY A 318 37.40 11.28 -57.99
N ARG A 319 37.93 10.10 -58.32
CA ARG A 319 39.26 9.91 -58.95
C ARG A 319 39.07 9.40 -60.38
N SER A 320 40.14 9.47 -61.19
CA SER A 320 40.10 9.04 -62.61
C SER A 320 39.72 7.58 -62.81
N GLU A 321 39.88 6.74 -61.78
CA GLU A 321 39.55 5.30 -61.82
C GLU A 321 38.25 4.94 -61.08
N GLY A 322 37.51 5.94 -60.57
CA GLY A 322 36.24 5.73 -59.86
C GLY A 322 36.07 6.64 -58.64
N SER A 323 34.88 6.56 -58.03
CA SER A 323 34.52 7.32 -56.83
C SER A 323 34.79 6.51 -55.57
N THR A 324 35.41 7.12 -54.56
CA THR A 324 35.68 6.48 -53.25
C THR A 324 34.97 7.24 -52.13
N ILE A 325 34.43 6.51 -51.15
CA ILE A 325 33.78 7.08 -49.96
C ILE A 325 34.84 7.28 -48.86
N GLU A 326 34.95 8.49 -48.32
CA GLU A 326 35.78 8.85 -47.17
C GLU A 326 34.88 9.12 -45.95
N VAL A 327 35.21 8.56 -44.77
CA VAL A 327 34.48 8.73 -43.49
C VAL A 327 35.41 9.36 -42.44
N ARG A 328 34.96 10.41 -41.74
CA ARG A 328 35.73 11.07 -40.66
C ARG A 328 34.91 11.26 -39.40
N ASN A 329 35.49 10.98 -38.24
CA ASN A 329 34.87 11.13 -36.91
C ASN A 329 35.75 11.95 -35.96
N ASP A 330 36.47 12.95 -36.49
CA ASP A 330 37.41 13.81 -35.76
C ASP A 330 36.82 15.20 -35.45
N GLY A 331 35.49 15.35 -35.57
CA GLY A 331 34.79 16.61 -35.36
C GLY A 331 35.03 17.68 -36.45
N THR A 332 35.73 17.36 -37.55
CA THR A 332 36.06 18.33 -38.60
C THR A 332 35.29 18.03 -39.89
N ALA A 333 34.49 18.98 -40.36
CA ALA A 333 33.75 18.84 -41.62
C ALA A 333 34.63 19.15 -42.85
N ASN A 334 34.36 18.46 -43.96
CA ASN A 334 35.01 18.76 -45.24
C ASN A 334 34.48 20.10 -45.81
N ALA A 335 35.35 20.88 -46.46
CA ALA A 335 34.98 22.16 -47.07
C ALA A 335 33.99 21.99 -48.24
N LEU A 336 33.02 22.91 -48.34
CA LEU A 336 32.05 22.96 -49.46
C LEU A 336 32.77 23.12 -50.81
N LEU A 337 32.56 22.17 -51.72
CA LEU A 337 33.13 22.22 -53.07
C LEU A 337 32.14 22.89 -54.03
N THR A 338 32.60 23.92 -54.76
CA THR A 338 31.77 24.58 -55.79
C THR A 338 31.58 23.69 -57.02
N PRO A 339 30.35 23.56 -57.58
CA PRO A 339 30.07 22.68 -58.72
C PRO A 339 30.85 23.01 -60.01
N ASN A 340 31.35 24.25 -60.14
CA ASN A 340 31.94 24.75 -61.39
C ASN A 340 33.48 24.77 -61.40
N GLY A 341 34.13 24.19 -60.39
CA GLY A 341 35.60 24.10 -60.31
C GLY A 341 36.16 22.83 -60.92
N GLY A 342 36.17 22.71 -62.25
CA GLY A 342 37.14 21.90 -63.01
C GLY A 342 37.12 20.37 -62.93
N ARG A 343 36.35 19.73 -62.04
CA ARG A 343 36.09 18.27 -62.11
C ARG A 343 34.65 17.97 -61.69
N ALA A 344 33.89 17.36 -62.60
CA ALA A 344 32.55 16.86 -62.32
C ALA A 344 32.63 15.72 -61.30
N GLY A 345 32.47 16.06 -60.02
CA GLY A 345 32.33 15.11 -58.93
C GLY A 345 31.31 15.67 -57.96
N MET A 346 30.24 14.91 -57.70
CA MET A 346 29.19 15.26 -56.74
C MET A 346 29.80 15.43 -55.34
N GLY A 347 30.14 16.65 -54.96
CA GLY A 347 30.64 17.00 -53.64
C GLY A 347 29.51 17.37 -52.69
N VAL A 348 28.52 16.49 -52.52
CA VAL A 348 27.55 16.63 -51.43
C VAL A 348 28.17 15.95 -50.21
N GLY A 349 28.66 16.74 -49.25
CA GLY A 349 29.01 16.21 -47.95
C GLY A 349 27.75 15.70 -47.26
N ALA A 350 27.77 14.48 -46.75
CA ALA A 350 26.67 13.93 -45.96
C ALA A 350 27.14 13.81 -44.50
N ILE A 351 26.30 14.22 -43.56
CA ILE A 351 26.48 13.87 -42.15
C ILE A 351 25.75 12.54 -41.97
N GLY A 352 26.51 11.49 -41.69
CA GLY A 352 25.95 10.18 -41.41
C GLY A 352 25.70 10.05 -39.92
N TRP A 353 24.53 9.53 -39.56
CA TRP A 353 24.22 9.10 -38.20
C TRP A 353 23.94 7.61 -38.24
N GLY A 354 24.64 6.82 -37.41
CA GLY A 354 24.33 5.40 -37.28
C GLY A 354 23.05 5.20 -36.46
N MET A 355 22.27 4.16 -36.77
CA MET A 355 21.27 3.64 -35.84
C MET A 355 22.01 3.26 -34.54
N GLN A 356 21.73 3.96 -33.44
CA GLN A 356 22.35 3.67 -32.16
C GLN A 356 21.33 3.03 -31.21
N VAL A 357 21.69 1.83 -30.75
CA VAL A 357 21.05 1.16 -29.63
C VAL A 357 21.65 1.74 -28.35
N ARG A 358 20.83 2.37 -27.50
CA ARG A 358 21.27 2.83 -26.17
C ARG A 358 20.61 2.04 -25.05
N ARG A 359 21.35 1.86 -23.96
CA ARG A 359 20.78 1.39 -22.69
C ARG A 359 19.87 2.47 -22.10
N LEU A 360 18.90 2.03 -21.30
CA LEU A 360 18.17 2.93 -20.42
C LEU A 360 19.15 3.57 -19.44
N THR A 361 18.97 4.86 -19.18
CA THR A 361 19.71 5.63 -18.16
C THR A 361 19.32 5.18 -16.75
N PRO A 362 20.13 5.47 -15.72
CA PRO A 362 19.76 5.10 -14.35
C PRO A 362 18.45 5.75 -13.89
N ILE A 363 18.15 6.99 -14.33
CA ILE A 363 16.90 7.69 -14.02
C ILE A 363 15.70 6.98 -14.66
N GLU A 364 15.83 6.54 -15.92
CA GLU A 364 14.80 5.73 -16.57
C GLU A 364 14.57 4.41 -15.79
N CYS A 365 15.64 3.77 -15.31
CA CYS A 365 15.53 2.56 -14.49
C CYS A 365 14.91 2.82 -13.10
N GLU A 366 15.24 3.94 -12.44
CA GLU A 366 14.61 4.38 -11.17
C GLU A 366 13.11 4.53 -11.35
N ARG A 367 12.68 5.25 -12.40
CA ARG A 367 11.26 5.44 -12.75
C ARG A 367 10.54 4.13 -13.05
N LEU A 368 11.17 3.19 -13.75
CA LEU A 368 10.59 1.88 -14.04
C LEU A 368 10.31 1.05 -12.77
N GLN A 369 11.08 1.28 -11.71
CA GLN A 369 10.86 0.67 -10.39
C GLN A 369 9.98 1.54 -9.48
N GLY A 370 9.57 2.73 -9.93
CA GLY A 370 8.75 3.69 -9.19
C GLY A 370 9.50 4.50 -8.14
N PHE A 371 10.83 4.59 -8.24
CA PHE A 371 11.63 5.49 -7.40
C PHE A 371 11.56 6.94 -7.91
N PRO A 372 11.76 7.94 -7.03
CA PRO A 372 12.03 9.31 -7.44
C PRO A 372 13.29 9.40 -8.31
N ASP A 373 13.31 10.38 -9.21
CA ASP A 373 14.50 10.70 -9.99
C ASP A 373 15.70 10.95 -9.09
N ASN A 374 16.86 10.41 -9.48
CA ASN A 374 18.14 10.56 -8.78
C ASN A 374 18.17 9.91 -7.39
N HIS A 375 17.24 9.01 -7.06
CA HIS A 375 17.25 8.29 -5.78
C HIS A 375 18.58 7.57 -5.52
N THR A 376 19.25 7.05 -6.56
CA THR A 376 20.54 6.37 -6.42
C THR A 376 21.75 7.26 -6.74
N LEU A 377 21.54 8.54 -7.05
CA LEU A 377 22.61 9.50 -7.35
C LEU A 377 23.14 10.12 -6.06
N ILE A 378 24.14 9.49 -5.45
CA ILE A 378 24.73 9.90 -4.18
C ILE A 378 26.24 10.10 -4.29
N GLY A 379 26.83 10.83 -3.35
CA GLY A 379 28.30 10.85 -3.21
C GLY A 379 28.82 9.45 -2.89
N TRP A 380 29.84 8.98 -3.62
CA TRP A 380 30.32 7.60 -3.52
C TRP A 380 31.84 7.52 -3.54
N ARG A 381 32.43 6.80 -2.56
CA ARG A 381 33.89 6.60 -2.42
C ARG A 381 34.70 7.91 -2.46
N GLY A 382 34.21 8.93 -1.74
CA GLY A 382 34.88 10.22 -1.63
C GLY A 382 34.69 11.14 -2.85
N LYS A 383 33.89 10.72 -3.83
CA LYS A 383 33.49 11.56 -4.97
C LYS A 383 32.10 12.16 -4.76
N ASP A 384 31.87 13.31 -5.39
CA ASP A 384 30.57 13.98 -5.40
C ASP A 384 29.51 13.16 -6.14
N ALA A 385 28.23 13.45 -5.88
CA ALA A 385 27.10 12.77 -6.53
C ALA A 385 27.13 12.89 -8.06
N THR A 386 27.66 13.99 -8.59
CA THR A 386 27.84 14.20 -10.04
C THR A 386 28.81 13.21 -10.70
N GLU A 387 29.69 12.58 -9.91
CA GLU A 387 30.62 11.54 -10.36
C GLU A 387 30.18 10.12 -9.93
N CYS A 388 28.93 9.95 -9.48
CA CYS A 388 28.43 8.65 -9.06
C CYS A 388 28.40 7.67 -10.25
N PRO A 389 29.08 6.52 -10.17
CA PRO A 389 29.14 5.58 -11.29
C PRO A 389 27.80 4.90 -11.53
N ASP A 390 27.43 4.73 -12.80
CA ASP A 390 26.16 4.13 -13.20
C ASP A 390 26.07 2.63 -12.90
N GLY A 391 27.19 1.90 -12.96
CA GLY A 391 27.20 0.43 -12.74
C GLY A 391 26.59 0.01 -11.39
N PRO A 392 27.07 0.56 -10.25
CA PRO A 392 26.47 0.32 -8.94
C PRO A 392 25.00 0.74 -8.85
N ARG A 393 24.61 1.84 -9.50
CA ARG A 393 23.21 2.29 -9.58
C ARG A 393 22.33 1.25 -10.25
N TYR A 394 22.69 0.77 -11.44
CA TYR A 394 21.92 -0.27 -12.14
C TYR A 394 21.79 -1.57 -11.32
N LYS A 395 22.88 -2.04 -10.71
CA LYS A 395 22.85 -3.24 -9.84
C LYS A 395 21.86 -3.06 -8.70
N ALA A 396 21.92 -1.91 -8.03
CA ALA A 396 21.07 -1.61 -6.88
C ALA A 396 19.57 -1.50 -7.27
N ILE A 397 19.28 -0.82 -8.39
CA ILE A 397 17.91 -0.69 -8.94
C ILE A 397 17.36 -2.06 -9.37
N GLY A 398 18.18 -2.89 -10.04
CA GLY A 398 17.78 -4.22 -10.50
C GLY A 398 17.47 -5.20 -9.37
N ASN A 399 18.24 -5.13 -8.28
CA ASN A 399 18.04 -5.91 -7.06
C ASN A 399 16.86 -5.42 -6.21
N SER A 400 16.39 -4.19 -6.42
CA SER A 400 15.30 -3.61 -5.65
C SER A 400 13.92 -4.20 -5.98
N MET A 401 12.96 -3.95 -5.10
CA MET A 401 11.53 -4.16 -5.32
C MET A 401 10.91 -2.96 -6.05
N ALA A 402 9.78 -3.19 -6.73
CA ALA A 402 9.01 -2.12 -7.34
C ALA A 402 8.20 -1.38 -6.26
N VAL A 403 8.47 -0.08 -6.08
CA VAL A 403 7.86 0.77 -5.04
C VAL A 403 6.33 0.72 -5.08
N PRO A 404 5.64 0.78 -6.23
CA PRO A 404 4.18 0.79 -6.25
C PRO A 404 3.55 -0.54 -5.82
N VAL A 405 4.24 -1.66 -6.05
CA VAL A 405 3.77 -2.97 -5.57
C VAL A 405 3.88 -3.04 -4.05
N MET A 406 5.01 -2.58 -3.50
CA MET A 406 5.20 -2.48 -2.04
C MET A 406 4.17 -1.54 -1.41
N ARG A 407 3.86 -0.41 -2.07
CA ARG A 407 2.83 0.53 -1.61
C ARG A 407 1.46 -0.14 -1.55
N TRP A 408 1.08 -0.83 -2.63
CA TRP A 408 -0.17 -1.57 -2.67
C TRP A 408 -0.27 -2.62 -1.55
N ILE A 409 0.80 -3.38 -1.31
CA ILE A 409 0.86 -4.33 -0.18
C ILE A 409 0.70 -3.60 1.17
N GLY A 410 1.37 -2.47 1.36
CA GLY A 410 1.27 -1.67 2.59
C GLY A 410 -0.14 -1.14 2.84
N GLU A 411 -0.81 -0.62 1.81
CA GLU A 411 -2.20 -0.15 1.87
C GLU A 411 -3.16 -1.30 2.22
N ARG A 412 -2.94 -2.49 1.64
CA ARG A 412 -3.73 -3.69 1.93
C ARG A 412 -3.49 -4.22 3.33
N ILE A 413 -2.26 -4.17 3.82
CA ILE A 413 -1.94 -4.49 5.23
C ILE A 413 -2.66 -3.51 6.15
N ALA A 414 -2.56 -2.20 5.89
CA ALA A 414 -3.24 -1.19 6.69
C ALA A 414 -4.77 -1.40 6.74
N ALA A 415 -5.37 -1.81 5.61
CA ALA A 415 -6.79 -2.11 5.52
C ALA A 415 -7.18 -3.46 6.17
N ALA A 416 -6.28 -4.45 6.18
CA ALA A 416 -6.51 -5.77 6.75
C ALA A 416 -6.19 -5.85 8.25
N LEU A 417 -5.48 -4.86 8.79
CA LEU A 417 -5.31 -4.73 10.22
C LEU A 417 -6.69 -4.56 10.86
N PRO A 418 -6.98 -5.31 11.93
CA PRO A 418 -8.14 -4.99 12.75
C PRO A 418 -7.94 -3.54 13.16
N ALA A 419 -8.90 -2.67 12.82
CA ALA A 419 -8.82 -1.27 13.17
C ALA A 419 -8.41 -1.21 14.64
N GLU A 420 -7.24 -0.63 14.92
CA GLU A 420 -7.03 -0.10 16.27
C GLU A 420 -8.27 0.75 16.48
N LYS A 421 -9.06 0.38 17.47
CA LYS A 421 -10.09 1.26 18.00
C LYS A 421 -9.35 2.42 18.68
N LEU A 422 -8.67 3.24 17.88
CA LEU A 422 -8.54 4.65 18.15
C LEU A 422 -9.97 5.14 18.19
N ASN A 423 -10.46 5.33 19.42
CA ASN A 423 -11.72 5.98 19.75
C ASN A 423 -12.17 6.90 18.62
N GLY A 424 -13.20 6.49 17.88
CA GLY A 424 -13.88 7.41 17.00
C GLY A 424 -14.40 6.89 15.69
N ASP A 425 -15.38 5.98 15.69
CA ASP A 425 -16.43 6.09 14.67
C ASP A 425 -16.88 7.57 14.68
N TYR A 426 -16.78 8.26 13.53
CA TYR A 426 -16.78 9.72 13.29
C TYR A 426 -15.41 10.40 13.10
N GLY A 427 -14.67 10.02 12.06
CA GLY A 427 -13.51 10.77 11.52
C GLY A 427 -13.83 12.14 10.89
N GLY A 428 -14.99 12.73 11.17
CA GLY A 428 -15.42 14.03 10.60
C GLY A 428 -15.77 15.10 11.65
N SER A 429 -15.65 14.81 12.94
CA SER A 429 -15.95 15.78 13.99
C SER A 429 -14.78 16.76 14.19
N LYS A 430 -15.06 18.07 14.20
CA LYS A 430 -14.07 19.11 14.57
C LYS A 430 -14.03 19.38 16.08
N THR A 431 -14.85 18.67 16.86
CA THR A 431 -14.90 18.85 18.32
C THR A 431 -13.60 18.33 18.93
N PRO A 432 -12.95 19.08 19.84
CA PRO A 432 -11.77 18.62 20.59
C PRO A 432 -11.98 17.24 21.23
N LEU A 433 -10.92 16.42 21.28
CA LEU A 433 -10.99 15.03 21.74
C LEU A 433 -11.49 14.90 23.20
N ASP A 434 -11.07 15.82 24.06
CA ASP A 434 -11.48 15.92 25.47
C ASP A 434 -12.96 16.28 25.65
N GLN A 435 -13.62 16.79 24.62
CA GLN A 435 -15.02 17.24 24.66
C GLN A 435 -15.96 16.35 23.84
N ARG A 436 -15.41 15.49 22.98
CA ARG A 436 -16.15 14.75 21.96
C ARG A 436 -17.24 13.85 22.55
N ASP A 437 -17.02 13.30 23.73
CA ASP A 437 -17.92 12.35 24.39
C ASP A 437 -18.64 12.95 25.62
N LEU A 438 -18.53 14.27 25.84
CA LEU A 438 -19.13 14.96 26.99
C LEU A 438 -20.43 15.70 26.66
N TRP A 439 -20.93 15.61 25.42
CA TRP A 439 -22.18 16.26 25.01
C TRP A 439 -23.37 15.79 25.84
N ARG A 440 -24.15 16.74 26.35
CA ARG A 440 -25.31 16.45 27.19
C ARG A 440 -26.58 16.37 26.34
N THR A 441 -27.40 15.34 26.59
CA THR A 441 -28.73 15.20 26.00
C THR A 441 -29.63 16.39 26.38
N PRO A 442 -30.48 16.90 25.48
CA PRO A 442 -31.47 17.92 25.82
C PRO A 442 -32.37 17.47 26.98
N PRO A 443 -32.51 18.25 28.08
CA PRO A 443 -33.31 17.86 29.24
C PRO A 443 -34.77 17.55 28.91
N ALA A 444 -35.36 18.28 27.96
CA ALA A 444 -36.74 18.03 27.52
C ALA A 444 -36.89 16.67 26.84
N LEU A 445 -35.94 16.26 25.97
CA LEU A 445 -35.97 14.93 25.36
C LEU A 445 -35.90 13.84 26.44
N PHE A 446 -34.96 14.00 27.38
CA PHE A 446 -34.82 13.05 28.48
C PHE A 446 -36.08 12.97 29.34
N ALA A 447 -36.68 14.10 29.72
CA ALA A 447 -37.89 14.13 30.54
C ALA A 447 -39.09 13.41 29.89
N SER A 448 -39.22 13.51 28.57
CA SER A 448 -40.26 12.77 27.83
C SER A 448 -40.06 11.27 27.86
N LEU A 449 -38.82 10.82 27.67
CA LEU A 449 -38.47 9.40 27.69
C LEU A 449 -38.51 8.85 29.13
N ASP A 450 -38.09 9.64 30.11
CA ASP A 450 -38.17 9.29 31.54
C ASP A 450 -39.62 9.09 31.99
N ALA A 451 -40.59 9.83 31.44
CA ALA A 451 -42.00 9.62 31.71
C ALA A 451 -42.54 8.28 31.18
N GLU A 452 -41.92 7.71 30.13
CA GLU A 452 -42.29 6.39 29.58
C GLU A 452 -41.53 5.26 30.28
N PHE A 453 -40.23 5.43 30.50
CA PHE A 453 -39.33 4.34 30.91
C PHE A 453 -38.94 4.39 32.39
N CYS A 454 -39.15 5.51 33.08
CA CYS A 454 -38.79 5.73 34.48
C CYS A 454 -37.33 5.35 34.77
N PHE A 455 -36.38 6.12 34.23
CA PHE A 455 -34.97 5.78 34.29
C PHE A 455 -34.43 5.83 35.72
N GLN A 456 -33.78 4.75 36.15
CA GLN A 456 -33.17 4.67 37.49
C GLN A 456 -31.68 4.99 37.48
N LEU A 457 -31.04 4.87 36.31
CA LEU A 457 -29.61 5.01 36.11
C LEU A 457 -29.31 5.73 34.78
N ASP A 458 -28.33 6.63 34.80
CA ASP A 458 -27.66 7.16 33.60
C ASP A 458 -26.35 6.40 33.40
N ALA A 459 -26.32 5.48 32.46
CA ALA A 459 -25.29 4.44 32.39
C ALA A 459 -23.96 4.93 31.81
N ALA A 460 -23.90 6.14 31.23
CA ALA A 460 -22.65 6.73 30.76
C ALA A 460 -22.72 8.26 30.85
N ALA A 461 -22.29 8.81 31.98
CA ALA A 461 -22.33 10.25 32.22
C ALA A 461 -21.21 10.73 33.13
N ALA A 462 -20.80 11.98 32.94
CA ALA A 462 -19.98 12.74 33.86
C ALA A 462 -20.87 13.51 34.86
N PRO A 463 -20.35 13.92 36.03
CA PRO A 463 -21.14 14.64 37.04
C PRO A 463 -21.87 15.89 36.52
N HIS A 464 -21.30 16.57 35.52
CA HIS A 464 -21.86 17.80 34.95
C HIS A 464 -22.90 17.57 33.85
N ASN A 465 -22.96 16.37 33.26
CA ASN A 465 -23.91 16.06 32.17
C ASN A 465 -24.97 15.01 32.53
N ALA A 466 -24.85 14.35 33.68
CA ALA A 466 -25.81 13.37 34.17
C ALA A 466 -27.26 13.90 34.22
N LEU A 467 -28.21 13.00 33.96
CA LEU A 467 -29.65 13.27 33.95
C LEU A 467 -30.41 12.48 35.02
N CYS A 468 -29.85 11.35 35.47
CA CYS A 468 -30.35 10.59 36.61
C CYS A 468 -29.58 10.93 37.89
N ARG A 469 -30.19 10.68 39.05
CA ARG A 469 -29.53 10.82 40.36
C ARG A 469 -28.36 9.84 40.53
N LYS A 470 -28.50 8.63 39.99
CA LYS A 470 -27.44 7.61 39.92
C LYS A 470 -26.88 7.62 38.50
N PHE A 471 -25.56 7.62 38.38
CA PHE A 471 -24.89 7.57 37.09
C PHE A 471 -23.54 6.86 37.19
N ILE A 472 -23.06 6.31 36.06
CA ILE A 472 -21.74 5.67 35.96
C ILE A 472 -20.80 6.60 35.18
N THR A 473 -19.67 6.92 35.81
CA THR A 473 -18.60 7.75 35.25
C THR A 473 -17.66 6.97 34.34
N ALA A 474 -16.85 7.69 33.56
CA ALA A 474 -15.82 7.08 32.71
C ALA A 474 -14.82 6.26 33.53
N GLU A 475 -14.45 6.74 34.72
CA GLU A 475 -13.52 6.07 35.64
C GLU A 475 -14.09 4.77 36.20
N GLN A 476 -15.41 4.70 36.42
CA GLN A 476 -16.09 3.50 36.88
C GLN A 476 -16.28 2.46 35.78
N ASN A 477 -16.15 2.87 34.52
CA ASN A 477 -16.31 2.03 33.33
C ASN A 477 -17.63 1.26 33.29
N THR A 478 -18.61 1.77 32.54
CA THR A 478 -19.90 1.10 32.40
C THR A 478 -19.82 -0.29 31.78
N LEU A 479 -18.77 -0.62 31.03
CA LEU A 479 -18.66 -1.93 30.38
C LEU A 479 -18.37 -3.03 31.42
N GLU A 480 -17.72 -2.65 32.52
CA GLU A 480 -17.33 -3.54 33.63
C GLU A 480 -18.30 -3.45 34.81
N THR A 481 -18.94 -2.31 35.02
CA THR A 481 -19.89 -2.11 36.12
C THR A 481 -21.19 -2.92 35.93
N PRO A 482 -21.61 -3.74 36.91
CA PRO A 482 -22.93 -4.37 36.92
C PRO A 482 -24.03 -3.32 37.11
N TRP A 483 -24.96 -3.22 36.17
CA TRP A 483 -26.02 -2.21 36.27
C TRP A 483 -26.99 -2.51 37.41
N ALA A 484 -27.25 -3.79 37.71
CA ALA A 484 -28.16 -4.23 38.77
C ALA A 484 -27.89 -3.61 40.15
N ASP A 485 -26.63 -3.22 40.44
CA ASP A 485 -26.26 -2.57 41.70
C ASP A 485 -26.91 -1.19 41.89
N TYR A 486 -27.39 -0.57 40.80
CA TYR A 486 -27.95 0.77 40.78
C TYR A 486 -29.47 0.81 40.65
N LEU A 487 -30.13 -0.28 40.25
CA LEU A 487 -31.57 -0.29 39.99
C LEU A 487 -32.28 -1.49 40.64
N ASN A 488 -33.58 -1.31 40.89
CA ASN A 488 -34.47 -2.43 41.15
C ASN A 488 -34.77 -3.14 39.82
N VAL A 489 -34.57 -4.45 39.78
CA VAL A 489 -34.79 -5.29 38.59
C VAL A 489 -36.19 -5.91 38.64
N PRO A 490 -37.02 -5.80 37.58
CA PRO A 490 -36.73 -5.15 36.31
C PRO A 490 -36.77 -3.61 36.39
N GLY A 491 -35.89 -2.95 35.64
CA GLY A 491 -35.82 -1.49 35.58
C GLY A 491 -35.15 -1.00 34.29
N TYR A 492 -35.18 0.31 34.05
CA TYR A 492 -34.61 0.92 32.84
C TYR A 492 -33.41 1.83 33.13
N VAL A 493 -32.45 1.79 32.21
CA VAL A 493 -31.30 2.69 32.17
C VAL A 493 -31.39 3.61 30.96
N TRP A 494 -30.99 4.86 31.15
CA TRP A 494 -30.72 5.81 30.08
C TRP A 494 -29.27 5.66 29.63
N LEU A 495 -29.02 5.70 28.32
CA LEU A 495 -27.67 5.60 27.79
C LEU A 495 -27.47 6.54 26.60
N ASN A 496 -26.72 7.62 26.83
CA ASN A 496 -26.13 8.43 25.78
C ASN A 496 -24.62 8.07 25.72
N PRO A 497 -24.22 7.06 24.92
CA PRO A 497 -22.86 6.54 24.96
C PRO A 497 -21.84 7.56 24.42
N PRO A 498 -20.54 7.37 24.68
CA PRO A 498 -19.48 8.00 23.90
C PRO A 498 -19.69 7.71 22.41
N TYR A 499 -19.92 8.75 21.61
CA TYR A 499 -20.13 8.59 20.17
C TYR A 499 -18.84 8.20 19.45
N SER A 500 -17.70 8.29 20.14
CA SER A 500 -16.43 7.80 19.65
C SER A 500 -16.37 6.26 19.54
N ASP A 501 -17.05 5.50 20.41
CA ASP A 501 -17.08 4.03 20.31
C ASP A 501 -18.41 3.45 20.84
N ILE A 502 -19.42 3.39 19.96
CA ILE A 502 -20.79 2.97 20.31
C ILE A 502 -20.90 1.43 20.48
N THR A 503 -20.13 0.65 19.70
CA THR A 503 -20.28 -0.82 19.61
C THR A 503 -20.22 -1.55 20.96
N PRO A 504 -19.27 -1.26 21.88
CA PRO A 504 -19.21 -1.93 23.18
C PRO A 504 -20.45 -1.68 24.04
N PHE A 505 -21.03 -0.47 23.96
CA PHE A 505 -22.22 -0.10 24.70
C PHE A 505 -23.46 -0.82 24.17
N VAL A 506 -23.54 -1.06 22.85
CA VAL A 506 -24.57 -1.90 22.24
C VAL A 506 -24.49 -3.33 22.78
N LYS A 507 -23.28 -3.92 22.81
CA LYS A 507 -23.05 -5.25 23.39
C LYS A 507 -23.43 -5.33 24.86
N LYS A 508 -23.06 -4.31 25.64
CA LYS A 508 -23.39 -4.21 27.06
C LYS A 508 -24.90 -4.15 27.27
N ALA A 509 -25.60 -3.28 26.55
CA ALA A 509 -27.06 -3.17 26.63
C ALA A 509 -27.77 -4.49 26.26
N ALA A 510 -27.28 -5.18 25.23
CA ALA A 510 -27.79 -6.48 24.84
C ALA A 510 -27.59 -7.54 25.96
N ALA A 511 -26.40 -7.59 26.55
CA ALA A 511 -26.10 -8.51 27.65
C ALA A 511 -26.97 -8.24 28.90
N GLU A 512 -27.13 -6.97 29.28
CA GLU A 512 -27.91 -6.59 30.46
C GLU A 512 -29.42 -6.80 30.26
N SER A 513 -29.90 -6.77 29.01
CA SER A 513 -31.30 -7.13 28.71
C SER A 513 -31.64 -8.58 29.11
N ALA A 514 -30.66 -9.49 29.06
CA ALA A 514 -30.84 -10.87 29.53
C ALA A 514 -31.01 -10.96 31.06
N ASN A 515 -30.55 -9.94 31.80
CA ASN A 515 -30.70 -9.79 33.24
C ASN A 515 -31.96 -8.97 33.61
N GLN A 516 -32.93 -8.85 32.70
CA GLN A 516 -34.15 -8.05 32.88
C GLN A 516 -33.89 -6.56 33.14
N ILE A 517 -32.80 -6.02 32.58
CA ILE A 517 -32.49 -4.59 32.63
C ILE A 517 -32.76 -3.98 31.26
N GLY A 518 -33.77 -3.11 31.20
CA GLY A 518 -34.11 -2.37 30.00
C GLY A 518 -33.13 -1.23 29.73
N THR A 519 -32.85 -0.95 28.46
CA THR A 519 -31.96 0.14 28.03
C THR A 519 -32.62 0.97 26.96
N VAL A 520 -32.58 2.30 27.10
CA VAL A 520 -32.89 3.24 26.03
C VAL A 520 -31.62 3.98 25.66
N MET A 521 -31.11 3.67 24.46
CA MET A 521 -29.86 4.21 23.96
C MET A 521 -30.11 5.26 22.89
N LEU A 522 -29.53 6.45 23.02
CA LEU A 522 -29.58 7.51 22.02
C LEU A 522 -28.34 7.47 21.13
N VAL A 523 -28.52 7.31 19.82
CA VAL A 523 -27.42 7.20 18.85
C VAL A 523 -27.72 7.97 17.57
N PRO A 524 -26.72 8.23 16.70
CA PRO A 524 -26.96 8.78 15.38
C PRO A 524 -27.84 7.87 14.53
N ALA A 525 -28.69 8.45 13.68
CA ALA A 525 -29.54 7.71 12.75
C ALA A 525 -28.75 7.18 11.54
N ASP A 526 -27.75 6.33 11.79
CA ASP A 526 -26.92 5.71 10.75
C ASP A 526 -27.15 4.21 10.72
N THR A 527 -27.72 3.71 9.62
CA THR A 527 -28.05 2.29 9.46
C THR A 527 -26.99 1.52 8.67
N SER A 528 -25.94 2.20 8.20
CA SER A 528 -24.88 1.62 7.35
C SER A 528 -23.69 1.05 8.13
N VAL A 529 -23.69 1.26 9.45
CA VAL A 529 -22.56 1.01 10.35
C VAL A 529 -22.67 -0.31 11.11
N GLY A 530 -21.53 -0.87 11.51
CA GLY A 530 -21.44 -2.19 12.14
C GLY A 530 -22.23 -2.33 13.44
N TRP A 531 -22.18 -1.31 14.32
CA TRP A 531 -22.91 -1.32 15.58
C TRP A 531 -24.43 -1.36 15.38
N PHE A 532 -24.96 -0.77 14.29
CA PHE A 532 -26.39 -0.80 14.02
C PHE A 532 -26.85 -2.20 13.65
N LYS A 533 -26.08 -2.88 12.78
CA LYS A 533 -26.32 -4.30 12.42
C LYS A 533 -26.32 -5.20 13.66
N GLU A 534 -25.41 -4.96 14.60
CA GLU A 534 -25.33 -5.69 15.85
C GLU A 534 -26.51 -5.38 16.79
N ALA A 535 -26.91 -4.11 16.89
CA ALA A 535 -28.00 -3.69 17.76
C ALA A 535 -29.34 -4.32 17.35
N ILE A 536 -29.71 -4.31 16.06
CA ILE A 536 -31.00 -4.84 15.60
C ILE A 536 -31.16 -6.35 15.80
N GLN A 537 -30.06 -7.08 15.99
CA GLN A 537 -30.08 -8.51 16.31
C GLN A 537 -30.58 -8.80 17.72
N THR A 538 -30.55 -7.82 18.62
CA THR A 538 -30.88 -8.02 20.04
C THR A 538 -31.90 -7.02 20.59
N ALA A 539 -31.96 -5.80 20.05
CA ALA A 539 -32.85 -4.73 20.51
C ALA A 539 -34.34 -5.06 20.29
N SER A 540 -35.21 -4.74 21.25
CA SER A 540 -36.65 -4.94 21.10
C SER A 540 -37.28 -3.96 20.11
N GLU A 541 -36.78 -2.73 20.07
CA GLU A 541 -37.38 -1.65 19.29
C GLU A 541 -36.34 -0.61 18.86
N VAL A 542 -36.53 -0.02 17.68
CA VAL A 542 -35.78 1.14 17.17
C VAL A 542 -36.78 2.24 16.81
N ARG A 543 -36.58 3.45 17.36
CA ARG A 543 -37.39 4.63 17.04
C ARG A 543 -36.55 5.68 16.34
N PHE A 544 -36.85 5.97 15.08
CA PHE A 544 -36.22 7.08 14.37
C PHE A 544 -36.84 8.41 14.83
N ILE A 545 -36.00 9.38 15.20
CA ILE A 545 -36.45 10.72 15.55
C ILE A 545 -36.59 11.54 14.27
N THR A 546 -37.81 11.93 13.94
CA THR A 546 -38.18 12.68 12.71
C THR A 546 -38.38 14.17 13.01
N ALA A 547 -38.80 14.95 12.01
CA ALA A 547 -39.01 16.41 12.09
C ALA A 547 -37.77 17.27 12.41
N GLY A 548 -36.57 16.70 12.40
CA GLY A 548 -35.30 17.43 12.33
C GLY A 548 -34.28 16.92 13.34
N ARG A 549 -33.22 17.70 13.56
CA ARG A 549 -32.07 17.26 14.36
C ARG A 549 -32.17 17.74 15.81
N LEU A 550 -31.64 16.94 16.73
CA LEU A 550 -31.50 17.28 18.14
C LEU A 550 -30.34 18.27 18.35
N ALA A 551 -30.56 19.29 19.17
CA ALA A 551 -29.56 20.27 19.58
C ALA A 551 -28.97 19.88 20.94
N PHE A 552 -27.90 19.09 20.94
CA PHE A 552 -27.19 18.70 22.16
C PHE A 552 -26.57 19.92 22.86
N ILE A 553 -26.40 19.82 24.18
CA ILE A 553 -25.81 20.88 24.99
C ILE A 553 -24.29 20.69 25.01
N ASN A 554 -23.56 21.73 24.61
CA ASN A 554 -22.10 21.71 24.56
C ASN A 554 -21.50 21.73 25.98
N PRO A 555 -20.49 20.88 26.27
CA PRO A 555 -19.94 20.73 27.62
C PRO A 555 -19.19 21.96 28.13
N VAL A 556 -18.66 22.81 27.23
CA VAL A 556 -17.90 24.01 27.59
C VAL A 556 -18.82 25.23 27.74
N THR A 557 -19.70 25.45 26.77
CA THR A 557 -20.54 26.66 26.72
C THR A 557 -21.86 26.50 27.47
N GLY A 558 -22.29 25.27 27.76
CA GLY A 558 -23.58 24.97 28.40
C GLY A 558 -24.80 25.32 27.55
N LYS A 559 -24.62 25.64 26.25
CA LYS A 559 -25.69 26.04 25.34
C LYS A 559 -26.04 24.94 24.34
N PRO A 560 -27.32 24.85 23.90
CA PRO A 560 -27.70 24.00 22.77
C PRO A 560 -26.96 24.45 21.50
N VAL A 561 -26.44 23.49 20.73
CA VAL A 561 -25.73 23.78 19.47
C VAL A 561 -26.55 23.35 18.27
N SER A 562 -26.71 24.27 17.32
CA SER A 562 -27.23 24.00 15.97
C SER A 562 -26.11 23.53 15.06
N GLY A 563 -26.36 22.53 14.21
CA GLY A 563 -25.37 22.06 13.22
C GLY A 563 -24.94 20.60 13.35
N ASN A 564 -25.61 19.79 14.18
CA ASN A 564 -25.49 18.34 14.11
C ASN A 564 -25.73 17.91 12.65
N ASN A 565 -24.86 17.08 12.07
CA ASN A 565 -24.90 16.71 10.65
C ASN A 565 -25.73 15.45 10.37
N LYS A 566 -26.12 14.70 11.41
CA LYS A 566 -26.95 13.49 11.28
C LYS A 566 -28.24 13.60 12.09
N GLY A 567 -29.24 12.79 11.71
CA GLY A 567 -30.42 12.55 12.52
C GLY A 567 -30.07 11.71 13.76
N SER A 568 -31.06 11.46 14.62
CA SER A 568 -30.89 10.63 15.81
C SER A 568 -31.95 9.53 15.85
N MET A 569 -31.64 8.43 16.52
CA MET A 569 -32.57 7.34 16.78
C MET A 569 -32.41 6.85 18.22
N LEU A 570 -33.46 6.20 18.72
CA LEU A 570 -33.43 5.47 19.97
C LEU A 570 -33.37 3.98 19.66
N ILE A 571 -32.47 3.26 20.32
CA ILE A 571 -32.43 1.81 20.31
C ILE A 571 -32.81 1.32 21.70
N ILE A 572 -33.83 0.46 21.76
CA ILE A 572 -34.49 0.09 23.00
C ILE A 572 -34.40 -1.42 23.18
N TRP A 573 -33.73 -1.82 24.26
CA TRP A 573 -33.83 -3.18 24.80
C TRP A 573 -34.86 -3.15 25.93
N ARG A 574 -35.93 -3.92 25.79
CA ARG A 574 -36.90 -4.11 26.87
C ARG A 574 -36.40 -5.23 27.79
N PRO A 575 -36.72 -5.20 29.10
CA PRO A 575 -36.30 -6.22 30.06
C PRO A 575 -37.04 -7.56 29.90
N TYR A 576 -37.82 -7.70 28.83
CA TYR A 576 -38.68 -8.84 28.57
C TYR A 576 -38.36 -9.43 27.19
N PRO A 577 -38.61 -10.74 26.98
CA PRO A 577 -38.34 -11.39 25.70
C PRO A 577 -39.00 -10.66 24.52
N ARG A 578 -38.25 -10.53 23.42
CA ARG A 578 -38.74 -10.02 22.14
C ARG A 578 -39.07 -11.19 21.20
N THR A 579 -39.98 -10.97 20.24
CA THR A 579 -40.14 -11.88 19.09
C THR A 579 -39.32 -11.40 17.88
N HIS A 580 -39.31 -10.10 17.64
CA HIS A 580 -38.53 -9.44 16.58
C HIS A 580 -38.18 -8.00 17.00
N CYS A 581 -37.35 -7.31 16.21
CA CYS A 581 -37.08 -5.88 16.39
C CYS A 581 -38.18 -5.06 15.73
N HIS A 582 -38.87 -4.22 16.51
CA HIS A 582 -39.87 -3.29 15.97
C HIS A 582 -39.24 -1.98 15.50
N PHE A 583 -39.67 -1.46 14.36
CA PHE A 583 -39.23 -0.16 13.86
C PHE A 583 -40.40 0.83 13.90
N ALA A 584 -40.17 2.00 14.49
CA ALA A 584 -41.15 3.08 14.58
C ALA A 584 -40.48 4.44 14.38
N THR A 585 -41.30 5.49 14.32
CA THR A 585 -40.87 6.89 14.25
C THR A 585 -41.46 7.67 15.41
N VAL A 586 -40.73 8.66 15.91
CA VAL A 586 -41.20 9.63 16.89
C VAL A 586 -40.87 11.03 16.42
N ASP A 587 -41.82 11.95 16.52
CA ASP A 587 -41.62 13.34 16.13
C ASP A 587 -40.78 14.08 17.18
N ARG A 588 -39.70 14.74 16.74
CA ARG A 588 -38.81 15.49 17.64
C ARG A 588 -39.55 16.60 18.38
N ASP A 589 -40.36 17.38 17.67
CA ASP A 589 -40.96 18.59 18.24
C ASP A 589 -42.05 18.24 19.24
N GLU A 590 -42.79 17.16 18.99
CA GLU A 590 -43.72 16.58 19.97
C GLU A 590 -43.01 16.10 21.23
N LEU A 591 -41.92 15.33 21.08
CA LEU A 591 -41.11 14.87 22.21
C LEU A 591 -40.55 16.04 23.01
N MET A 592 -40.00 17.06 22.35
CA MET A 592 -39.44 18.23 23.03
C MET A 592 -40.52 19.06 23.73
N ALA A 593 -41.68 19.26 23.09
CA ALA A 593 -42.78 20.02 23.67
C ALA A 593 -43.40 19.31 24.89
N PHE A 594 -43.55 17.99 24.85
CA PHE A 594 -44.05 17.20 25.98
C PHE A 594 -43.11 17.29 27.18
N GLY A 595 -41.80 17.13 26.95
CA GLY A 595 -40.80 17.17 28.00
C GLY A 595 -40.62 18.55 28.62
N ALA A 596 -40.68 19.61 27.80
CA ALA A 596 -40.67 20.99 28.30
C ALA A 596 -41.86 21.26 29.23
N LYS A 597 -43.06 20.74 28.92
CA LYS A 597 -44.24 20.83 29.81
C LYS A 597 -44.01 20.08 31.13
N LEU A 598 -43.37 18.92 31.11
CA LEU A 598 -43.06 18.17 32.34
C LEU A 598 -42.05 18.90 33.22
N LEU A 599 -41.00 19.48 32.63
CA LEU A 599 -40.01 20.25 33.36
C LEU A 599 -40.61 21.51 33.98
N ALA A 600 -41.41 22.28 33.22
CA ALA A 600 -42.09 23.46 33.74
C ALA A 600 -43.02 23.14 34.91
N ARG A 601 -43.69 21.97 34.88
CA ARG A 601 -44.51 21.49 36.02
C ARG A 601 -43.68 21.13 37.24
N ARG A 602 -42.50 20.54 37.07
CA ARG A 602 -41.58 20.20 38.17
C ARG A 602 -40.94 21.45 38.79
N GLU A 603 -40.70 22.50 38.02
CA GLU A 603 -40.18 23.78 38.54
C GLU A 603 -41.23 24.61 39.28
N ALA A 604 -42.51 24.45 38.93
CA ALA A 604 -43.62 25.12 39.57
C ALA A 604 -44.13 24.43 40.85
N ALA A 605 -43.73 23.18 41.08
CA ALA A 605 -44.07 22.36 42.25
C ALA A 605 -42.92 22.39 43.26
#